data_AF-A0A813JC24-F1
#
_entry.id   AF-A0A813JC24-F1
#
_cell.length_a   1.000
_cell.length_b   1.000
_cell.length_c   1.000
_cell.angle_alpha   90.00
_cell.angle_beta   90.00
_cell.angle_gamma   90.00
#
_symmetry.space_group_name_H-M   'P 1'
#
loop_
_entity.id
_entity.type
_entity.pdbx_description
1 polymer ?
#
loop_
_entity_poly.entity_id
_entity_poly.type
_entity_poly.pdbx_seq_one_letter_code
_entity_poly.pdbx_strand_id
1 'polypeptide(L)'
;MASLIAGVATLSGYQLFLSSLGGADFILHAPRVDLFSANREGALSCAGFLSLHWLSVALGSLLRPGVRPAAQTTALLLLAALVSAAATALMESMGLRVSRRMCNLPYVTFAISVNAWVLALLAFLDLWAGRPRARMSLTLGGIQDSMLAAFLAANIFTGAVNVSLQPLLVPFWPALAIMALYCLCWSVPFAVLNSCGRDLKFW
;
A
#
# COMPACT_ATOMS: atom_id res chain seq x y z
N MET A 1 16.31 -0.99 -12.23
CA MET A 1 16.04 -1.98 -13.32
C MET A 1 15.78 -3.37 -12.75
N ALA A 2 16.69 -3.94 -11.95
CA ALA A 2 16.52 -5.30 -11.38
C ALA A 2 15.21 -5.49 -10.59
N SER A 3 14.83 -4.53 -9.75
CA SER A 3 13.57 -4.58 -8.98
C SER A 3 12.33 -4.60 -9.87
N LEU A 4 12.32 -3.84 -10.98
CA LEU A 4 11.20 -3.84 -11.93
C LEU A 4 11.04 -5.21 -12.58
N ILE A 5 12.15 -5.79 -13.06
CA ILE A 5 12.16 -7.10 -13.73
C ILE A 5 11.70 -8.18 -12.75
N ALA A 6 12.24 -8.20 -11.53
CA ALA A 6 11.84 -9.14 -10.49
C ALA A 6 10.35 -9.01 -10.13
N GLY A 7 9.86 -7.77 -9.98
CA GLY A 7 8.46 -7.49 -9.69
C GLY A 7 7.52 -7.95 -10.80
N VAL A 8 7.82 -7.64 -12.07
CA VAL A 8 7.01 -8.09 -13.21
C VAL A 8 7.06 -9.62 -13.37
N ALA A 9 8.25 -10.24 -13.25
CA ALA A 9 8.38 -11.68 -13.38
C ALA A 9 7.60 -12.45 -12.30
N THR A 10 7.73 -12.03 -11.03
CA THR A 10 6.99 -12.63 -9.91
C THR A 10 5.50 -12.42 -10.04
N LEU A 11 5.05 -11.22 -10.45
CA LEU A 11 3.63 -10.93 -10.63
C LEU A 11 3.01 -11.73 -11.78
N SER A 12 3.69 -11.81 -12.92
CA SER A 12 3.22 -12.58 -14.07
C SER A 12 3.15 -14.07 -13.75
N GLY A 13 4.18 -14.63 -13.10
CA GLY A 13 4.16 -16.02 -12.64
C GLY A 13 3.04 -16.28 -11.64
N TYR A 14 2.83 -15.37 -10.70
CA TYR A 14 1.74 -15.48 -9.72
C TYR A 14 0.36 -15.38 -10.38
N GLN A 15 0.17 -14.48 -11.34
CA GLN A 15 -1.09 -14.35 -12.07
C GLN A 15 -1.38 -15.59 -12.93
N LEU A 16 -0.36 -16.21 -13.53
CA LEU A 16 -0.51 -17.50 -14.21
C LEU A 16 -0.95 -18.61 -13.26
N PHE A 17 -0.41 -18.64 -12.04
CA PHE A 17 -0.87 -19.57 -11.00
C PHE A 17 -2.34 -19.34 -10.63
N LEU A 18 -2.74 -18.07 -10.46
CA LEU A 18 -4.13 -17.73 -10.14
C LEU A 18 -5.10 -18.09 -11.26
N SER A 19 -4.74 -17.80 -12.52
CA SER A 19 -5.62 -17.96 -13.69
C SER A 19 -5.65 -19.37 -14.26
N SER A 20 -4.51 -20.06 -14.32
CA SER A 20 -4.38 -21.31 -15.09
C SER A 20 -4.13 -22.54 -14.23
N LEU A 21 -3.64 -22.39 -12.99
CA LEU A 21 -3.29 -23.50 -12.10
C LEU A 21 -4.30 -23.69 -10.95
N GLY A 22 -5.47 -23.06 -11.01
CA GLY A 22 -6.52 -23.17 -9.99
C GLY A 22 -6.21 -22.43 -8.69
N GLY A 23 -5.16 -21.60 -8.64
CA GLY A 23 -4.76 -20.89 -7.42
C GLY A 23 -5.83 -19.95 -6.87
N ALA A 24 -6.59 -19.29 -7.75
CA ALA A 24 -7.69 -18.42 -7.34
C ALA A 24 -8.81 -19.19 -6.64
N ASP A 25 -9.20 -20.34 -7.18
CA ASP A 25 -10.27 -21.17 -6.62
C ASP A 25 -9.85 -21.76 -5.27
N PHE A 26 -8.62 -22.25 -5.17
CA PHE A 26 -8.08 -22.75 -3.91
C PHE A 26 -8.08 -21.67 -2.82
N ILE A 27 -7.58 -20.46 -3.12
CA ILE A 27 -7.56 -19.34 -2.17
C ILE A 27 -8.98 -19.01 -1.68
N LEU A 28 -9.95 -18.92 -2.59
CA LEU A 28 -11.29 -18.43 -2.26
C LEU A 28 -12.21 -19.48 -1.64
N HIS A 29 -12.13 -20.75 -2.09
CA HIS A 29 -13.19 -21.74 -1.82
C HIS A 29 -12.74 -23.01 -1.12
N ALA A 30 -11.44 -23.31 -1.02
CA ALA A 30 -11.00 -24.57 -0.39
C ALA A 30 -11.51 -24.71 1.06
N PRO A 31 -11.68 -25.93 1.59
CA PRO A 31 -12.00 -26.12 3.00
C PRO A 31 -10.79 -25.77 3.89
N ARG A 32 -11.04 -25.37 5.14
CA ARG A 32 -9.98 -25.03 6.13
C ARG A 32 -9.73 -26.24 7.03
N VAL A 33 -8.98 -27.21 6.54
CA VAL A 33 -8.79 -28.52 7.18
C VAL A 33 -7.49 -28.65 7.97
N ASP A 34 -6.50 -27.84 7.65
CA ASP A 34 -5.18 -27.82 8.27
C ASP A 34 -4.67 -26.38 8.44
N LEU A 35 -3.51 -26.22 9.09
CA LEU A 35 -2.93 -24.90 9.35
C LEU A 35 -2.67 -24.12 8.06
N PHE A 36 -2.25 -24.79 6.98
CA PHE A 36 -1.94 -24.14 5.71
C PHE A 36 -3.21 -23.66 5.01
N SER A 37 -4.19 -24.53 4.82
CA SER A 37 -5.48 -24.23 4.19
C SER A 37 -6.31 -23.21 4.99
N ALA A 38 -6.12 -23.12 6.31
CA ALA A 38 -6.68 -22.06 7.15
C ALA A 38 -6.04 -20.68 6.90
N ASN A 39 -4.75 -20.65 6.54
CA ASN A 39 -3.97 -19.43 6.31
C ASN A 39 -3.62 -19.18 4.83
N ARG A 40 -4.21 -19.95 3.90
CA ARG A 40 -3.84 -19.97 2.48
C ARG A 40 -3.93 -18.62 1.78
N GLU A 41 -4.89 -17.78 2.20
CA GLU A 41 -5.05 -16.43 1.66
C GLU A 41 -3.77 -15.61 1.95
N GLY A 42 -3.30 -15.63 3.20
CA GLY A 42 -2.05 -14.97 3.57
C GLY A 42 -0.83 -15.61 2.91
N ALA A 43 -0.70 -16.94 3.02
CA ALA A 43 0.49 -17.65 2.57
C ALA A 43 0.71 -17.55 1.05
N LEU A 44 -0.35 -17.71 0.24
CA LEU A 44 -0.22 -17.67 -1.21
C LEU A 44 -0.14 -16.23 -1.74
N SER A 45 -0.84 -15.28 -1.13
CA SER A 45 -0.75 -13.87 -1.54
C SER A 45 0.55 -13.19 -1.17
N CYS A 46 1.43 -13.83 -0.37
CA CYS A 46 2.81 -13.38 -0.19
C CYS A 46 3.54 -13.18 -1.53
N ALA A 47 3.29 -14.00 -2.55
CA ALA A 47 3.89 -13.81 -3.88
C ALA A 47 3.41 -12.50 -4.54
N GLY A 48 2.10 -12.22 -4.45
CA GLY A 48 1.52 -10.94 -4.88
C GLY A 48 2.13 -9.75 -4.12
N PHE A 49 2.24 -9.84 -2.79
CA PHE A 49 2.86 -8.77 -1.99
C PHE A 49 4.35 -8.58 -2.27
N LEU A 50 5.09 -9.67 -2.51
CA LEU A 50 6.50 -9.60 -2.90
C LEU A 50 6.65 -8.85 -4.23
N SER A 51 5.78 -9.14 -5.20
CA SER A 51 5.79 -8.41 -6.47
C SER A 51 5.46 -6.93 -6.29
N LEU A 52 4.46 -6.60 -5.46
CA LEU A 52 4.10 -5.23 -5.11
C LEU A 52 5.27 -4.50 -4.46
N HIS A 53 6.00 -5.15 -3.56
CA HIS A 53 7.21 -4.60 -2.94
C HIS A 53 8.26 -4.23 -3.99
N TRP A 54 8.64 -5.18 -4.86
CA TRP A 54 9.67 -4.93 -5.88
C TRP A 54 9.28 -3.82 -6.86
N LEU A 55 8.03 -3.79 -7.29
CA LEU A 55 7.49 -2.73 -8.15
C LEU A 55 7.47 -1.37 -7.41
N SER A 56 7.12 -1.36 -6.13
CA SER A 56 7.15 -0.14 -5.31
C SER A 56 8.57 0.38 -5.10
N VAL A 57 9.57 -0.51 -4.95
CA VAL A 57 11.00 -0.12 -4.92
C VAL A 57 11.42 0.48 -6.26
N ALA A 58 10.96 -0.07 -7.39
CA ALA A 58 11.21 0.51 -8.71
C ALA A 58 10.59 1.91 -8.84
N LEU A 59 9.34 2.09 -8.44
CA LEU A 59 8.66 3.40 -8.44
C LEU A 59 9.37 4.39 -7.50
N GLY A 60 9.71 3.98 -6.28
CA GLY A 60 10.39 4.80 -5.28
C GLY A 60 11.78 5.25 -5.73
N SER A 61 12.42 4.55 -6.66
CA SER A 61 13.70 5.00 -7.25
C SER A 61 13.57 6.33 -8.01
N LEU A 62 12.35 6.71 -8.43
CA LEU A 62 12.07 8.01 -9.05
C LEU A 62 12.21 9.19 -8.06
N LEU A 63 12.03 8.92 -6.77
CA LEU A 63 12.10 9.90 -5.69
C LEU A 63 13.53 10.14 -5.19
N ARG A 64 14.53 9.44 -5.74
CA ARG A 64 15.93 9.57 -5.27
C ARG A 64 16.43 11.02 -5.44
N PRO A 65 16.94 11.65 -4.36
CA PRO A 65 17.46 13.00 -4.43
C PRO A 65 18.59 13.12 -5.46
N GLY A 66 18.65 14.26 -6.16
CA GLY A 66 19.75 14.59 -7.07
C GLY A 66 19.73 13.89 -8.43
N VAL A 67 18.86 12.90 -8.65
CA VAL A 67 18.78 12.19 -9.94
C VAL A 67 17.93 12.95 -10.97
N ARG A 68 16.83 13.57 -10.53
CA ARG A 68 15.87 14.27 -11.40
C ARG A 68 15.37 15.58 -10.77
N PRO A 69 14.98 16.57 -11.60
CA PRO A 69 14.23 17.73 -11.13
C PRO A 69 12.88 17.31 -10.54
N ALA A 70 12.43 18.01 -9.50
CA ALA A 70 11.19 17.69 -8.79
C ALA A 70 9.95 17.73 -9.71
N ALA A 71 9.90 18.64 -10.68
CA ALA A 71 8.84 18.69 -11.70
C ALA A 71 8.83 17.42 -12.59
N GLN A 72 10.00 16.95 -13.00
CA GLN A 72 10.11 15.71 -13.79
C GLN A 72 9.70 14.50 -12.96
N THR A 73 10.13 14.40 -11.70
CA THR A 73 9.72 13.33 -10.79
C THR A 73 8.20 13.32 -10.59
N THR A 74 7.59 14.49 -10.38
CA THR A 74 6.14 14.64 -10.24
C THR A 74 5.39 14.16 -11.48
N ALA A 75 5.83 14.57 -12.67
CA ALA A 75 5.24 14.14 -13.94
C ALA A 75 5.35 12.62 -14.15
N LEU A 76 6.50 12.02 -13.81
CA LEU A 76 6.70 10.57 -13.92
C LEU A 76 5.82 9.78 -12.93
N LEU A 77 5.64 10.28 -11.70
CA LEU A 77 4.73 9.67 -10.73
C LEU A 77 3.27 9.75 -11.20
N LEU A 78 2.85 10.89 -11.74
CA LEU A 78 1.52 11.06 -12.29
C LEU A 78 1.30 10.13 -13.51
N LEU A 79 2.28 10.04 -14.40
CA LEU A 79 2.24 9.11 -15.52
C LEU A 79 2.13 7.66 -15.03
N ALA A 80 2.94 7.26 -14.04
CA ALA A 80 2.86 5.93 -13.46
C ALA A 80 1.48 5.66 -12.85
N ALA A 81 0.89 6.65 -12.16
CA ALA A 81 -0.45 6.55 -11.57
C ALA A 81 -1.52 6.34 -12.65
N LEU A 82 -1.51 7.14 -13.72
CA LEU A 82 -2.49 7.07 -14.81
C LEU A 82 -2.35 5.80 -15.63
N VAL A 83 -1.13 5.39 -15.96
CA VAL A 83 -0.87 4.15 -16.72
C VAL A 83 -1.32 2.93 -15.92
N SER A 84 -1.01 2.87 -14.63
CA SER A 84 -1.44 1.75 -13.78
C SER A 84 -2.94 1.76 -13.49
N ALA A 85 -3.58 2.94 -13.41
CA ALA A 85 -5.04 3.06 -13.34
C ALA A 85 -5.70 2.51 -14.61
N ALA A 86 -5.21 2.94 -15.78
CA ALA A 86 -5.72 2.49 -17.08
C ALA A 86 -5.55 0.98 -17.25
N ALA A 87 -4.40 0.42 -16.84
CA ALA A 87 -4.17 -1.02 -16.84
C ALA A 87 -5.17 -1.75 -15.92
N THR A 88 -5.42 -1.22 -14.71
CA THR A 88 -6.42 -1.79 -13.78
C THR A 88 -7.81 -1.79 -14.42
N ALA A 89 -8.24 -0.66 -14.98
CA ALA A 89 -9.55 -0.53 -15.61
C ALA A 89 -9.72 -1.46 -16.82
N LEU A 90 -8.66 -1.60 -17.63
CA LEU A 90 -8.65 -2.54 -18.77
C LEU A 90 -8.82 -3.99 -18.28
N MET A 91 -8.06 -4.40 -17.26
CA MET A 91 -8.20 -5.74 -16.69
C MET A 91 -9.58 -6.01 -16.10
N GLU A 92 -10.16 -5.01 -15.42
CA GLU A 92 -11.52 -5.12 -14.89
C GLU A 92 -12.55 -5.24 -16.01
N SER A 93 -12.40 -4.51 -17.11
CA SER A 93 -13.25 -4.64 -18.31
C SER A 93 -13.14 -6.02 -18.99
N MET A 94 -12.01 -6.71 -18.82
CA MET A 94 -11.79 -8.09 -19.28
C MET A 94 -12.31 -9.14 -18.28
N GLY A 95 -12.92 -8.72 -17.17
CA GLY A 95 -13.46 -9.61 -16.13
C GLY A 95 -12.48 -10.00 -15.02
N LEU A 96 -11.23 -9.53 -15.07
CA LEU A 96 -10.26 -9.73 -13.98
C LEU A 96 -10.50 -8.71 -12.88
N ARG A 97 -11.35 -9.06 -11.91
CA ARG A 97 -11.70 -8.18 -10.79
C ARG A 97 -10.53 -7.99 -9.81
N VAL A 98 -10.42 -6.79 -9.27
CA VAL A 98 -9.48 -6.46 -8.19
C VAL A 98 -9.78 -7.31 -6.96
N SER A 99 -8.78 -8.04 -6.45
CA SER A 99 -8.94 -8.85 -5.22
C SER A 99 -7.76 -8.67 -4.28
N ARG A 100 -8.02 -8.01 -3.15
CA ARG A 100 -7.05 -7.89 -2.05
C ARG A 100 -6.72 -9.24 -1.41
N ARG A 101 -7.70 -10.13 -1.29
CA ARG A 101 -7.53 -11.47 -0.69
C ARG A 101 -6.58 -12.35 -1.50
N MET A 102 -6.56 -12.16 -2.82
CA MET A 102 -5.62 -12.84 -3.70
C MET A 102 -4.36 -12.03 -3.94
N CYS A 103 -4.36 -10.71 -3.71
CA CYS A 103 -3.26 -9.83 -4.11
C CYS A 103 -2.89 -10.04 -5.61
N ASN A 104 -3.92 -10.11 -6.46
CA ASN A 104 -3.79 -10.43 -7.88
C ASN A 104 -3.26 -9.25 -8.71
N LEU A 105 -2.96 -9.48 -9.99
CA LEU A 105 -2.44 -8.46 -10.93
C LEU A 105 -3.23 -7.14 -10.93
N PRO A 106 -4.58 -7.13 -11.07
CA PRO A 106 -5.33 -5.87 -11.02
C PRO A 106 -5.25 -5.19 -9.65
N TYR A 107 -5.14 -5.94 -8.54
CA TYR A 107 -4.92 -5.35 -7.23
C TYR A 107 -3.54 -4.69 -7.09
N VAL A 108 -2.48 -5.34 -7.58
CA VAL A 108 -1.12 -4.79 -7.51
C VAL A 108 -0.99 -3.52 -8.34
N THR A 109 -1.54 -3.51 -9.56
CA THR A 109 -1.56 -2.32 -10.42
C THR A 109 -2.43 -1.19 -9.83
N PHE A 110 -3.58 -1.53 -9.26
CA PHE A 110 -4.42 -0.56 -8.53
C PHE A 110 -3.67 0.05 -7.34
N ALA A 111 -3.00 -0.76 -6.52
CA ALA A 111 -2.23 -0.29 -5.38
C ALA A 111 -1.09 0.63 -5.81
N ILE A 112 -0.36 0.29 -6.88
CA ILE A 112 0.67 1.16 -7.46
C ILE A 112 0.06 2.48 -7.92
N SER A 113 -1.11 2.44 -8.57
CA SER A 113 -1.79 3.63 -9.06
C SER A 113 -2.12 4.62 -7.94
N VAL A 114 -2.81 4.13 -6.90
CA VAL A 114 -3.22 4.97 -5.77
C VAL A 114 -2.01 5.56 -5.05
N ASN A 115 -0.97 4.77 -4.81
CA ASN A 115 0.24 5.26 -4.13
C ASN A 115 1.03 6.25 -4.99
N ALA A 116 1.17 5.98 -6.30
CA ALA A 116 1.83 6.90 -7.23
C ALA A 116 1.06 8.23 -7.34
N TRP A 117 -0.28 8.18 -7.32
CA TRP A 117 -1.13 9.38 -7.31
C TRP A 117 -0.90 10.23 -6.06
N VAL A 118 -0.91 9.61 -4.87
CA VAL A 118 -0.66 10.32 -3.61
C VAL A 118 0.73 10.95 -3.60
N LEU A 119 1.76 10.21 -4.02
CA LEU A 119 3.12 10.74 -4.11
C LEU A 119 3.24 11.88 -5.13
N ALA A 120 2.58 11.77 -6.29
CA ALA A 120 2.53 12.83 -7.29
C ALA A 120 1.85 14.09 -6.74
N LEU A 121 0.74 13.93 -6.01
CA LEU A 121 0.03 15.05 -5.39
C LEU A 121 0.90 15.76 -4.34
N LEU A 122 1.55 15.01 -3.46
CA LEU A 122 2.46 15.58 -2.46
C LEU A 122 3.63 16.32 -3.13
N ALA A 123 4.25 15.71 -4.15
CA ALA A 123 5.34 16.34 -4.89
C ALA A 123 4.89 17.60 -5.66
N PHE A 124 3.66 17.59 -6.18
CA PHE A 124 3.05 18.77 -6.80
C PHE A 124 2.81 19.90 -5.79
N LEU A 125 2.27 19.58 -4.61
CA LEU A 125 2.07 20.58 -3.55
C LEU A 125 3.39 21.20 -3.08
N ASP A 126 4.44 20.39 -2.98
CA ASP A 126 5.80 20.84 -2.69
C ASP A 126 6.32 21.83 -3.73
N LEU A 127 6.14 21.53 -5.02
CA LEU A 127 6.49 22.44 -6.11
C LEU A 127 5.69 23.74 -6.05
N TRP A 128 4.37 23.63 -5.85
CA TRP A 128 3.47 24.77 -5.79
C TRP A 128 3.79 25.71 -4.62
N ALA A 129 4.18 25.14 -3.47
CA ALA A 129 4.61 25.88 -2.29
C ALA A 129 6.04 26.47 -2.42
N GLY A 130 6.71 26.30 -3.57
CA GLY A 130 8.11 26.73 -3.75
C GLY A 130 9.10 25.94 -2.89
N ARG A 131 8.70 24.76 -2.41
CA ARG A 131 9.49 23.85 -1.57
C ARG A 131 9.73 22.55 -2.34
N PRO A 132 10.51 22.56 -3.44
CA PRO A 132 10.70 21.41 -4.33
C PRO A 132 11.28 20.16 -3.64
N ARG A 133 11.70 20.29 -2.38
CA ARG A 133 12.06 19.21 -1.46
C ARG A 133 11.54 19.57 -0.07
N ALA A 134 10.26 19.36 0.21
CA ALA A 134 9.80 19.53 1.59
C ALA A 134 10.51 18.52 2.50
N ARG A 135 10.87 18.98 3.70
CA ARG A 135 11.33 18.07 4.75
C ARG A 135 10.17 17.13 5.07
N MET A 136 10.50 15.86 5.29
CA MET A 136 9.54 14.87 5.77
C MET A 136 8.80 15.42 6.98
N SER A 137 7.46 15.34 6.99
CA SER A 137 6.69 15.81 8.14
C SER A 137 7.08 15.01 9.38
N LEU A 138 6.96 15.61 10.57
CA LEU A 138 7.30 14.95 11.83
C LEU A 138 6.56 13.61 11.98
N THR A 139 5.29 13.57 11.60
CA THR A 139 4.47 12.35 11.61
C THR A 139 5.00 11.31 10.64
N LEU A 140 5.31 11.70 9.40
CA LEU A 140 5.76 10.76 8.38
C LEU A 140 7.17 10.22 8.69
N GLY A 141 8.05 11.06 9.23
CA GLY A 141 9.37 10.65 9.72
C GLY A 141 9.26 9.64 10.86
N GLY A 142 8.42 9.93 11.87
CA GLY A 142 8.24 9.03 13.01
C GLY A 142 7.63 7.68 12.62
N ILE A 143 6.67 7.68 11.70
CA ILE A 143 6.10 6.45 11.16
C ILE A 143 7.14 5.68 10.36
N GLN A 144 7.94 6.35 9.51
CA GLN A 144 8.97 5.70 8.72
C GLN A 144 10.05 5.06 9.60
N ASP A 145 10.49 5.74 10.66
CA ASP A 145 11.53 5.25 11.55
C ASP A 145 11.08 4.06 12.40
N SER A 146 9.77 3.91 12.62
CA SER A 146 9.15 2.88 13.46
C SER A 146 8.09 2.07 12.71
N MET A 147 8.38 1.70 11.46
CA MET A 147 7.39 1.18 10.51
C MET A 147 6.66 -0.09 11.00
N LEU A 148 7.35 -1.01 11.68
CA LEU A 148 6.71 -2.18 12.28
C LEU A 148 5.82 -1.80 13.48
N ALA A 149 6.32 -0.92 14.37
CA ALA A 149 5.57 -0.48 15.53
C ALA A 149 4.27 0.24 15.10
N ALA A 150 4.37 1.10 14.10
CA ALA A 150 3.24 1.79 13.48
C ALA A 150 2.25 0.80 12.86
N PHE A 151 2.74 -0.21 12.14
CA PHE A 151 1.90 -1.28 11.59
C PHE A 151 1.15 -2.05 12.69
N LEU A 152 1.83 -2.49 13.75
CA LEU A 152 1.20 -3.23 14.85
C LEU A 152 0.18 -2.37 15.58
N ALA A 153 0.53 -1.13 15.91
CA ALA A 153 -0.38 -0.19 16.54
C ALA A 153 -1.65 -0.01 15.71
N ALA A 154 -1.51 0.32 14.41
CA ALA A 154 -2.64 0.50 13.51
C ALA A 154 -3.55 -0.74 13.46
N ASN A 155 -2.99 -1.95 13.39
CA ASN A 155 -3.78 -3.19 13.38
C ASN A 155 -4.50 -3.44 14.71
N ILE A 156 -3.84 -3.20 15.86
CA ILE A 156 -4.47 -3.35 17.19
C ILE A 156 -5.62 -2.36 17.34
N PHE A 157 -5.40 -1.07 17.02
CA PHE A 157 -6.45 -0.05 17.09
C PHE A 157 -7.60 -0.34 16.12
N THR A 158 -7.32 -0.81 14.91
CA THR A 158 -8.37 -1.23 13.95
C THR A 158 -9.17 -2.40 14.50
N GLY A 159 -8.51 -3.38 15.11
CA GLY A 159 -9.17 -4.50 15.78
C GLY A 159 -10.06 -4.04 16.94
N ALA A 160 -9.56 -3.12 17.77
CA ALA A 160 -10.31 -2.56 18.89
C ALA A 160 -11.58 -1.82 18.43
N VAL A 161 -11.49 -1.00 17.39
CA VAL A 161 -12.65 -0.30 16.80
C VAL A 161 -13.66 -1.31 16.25
N ASN A 162 -13.20 -2.34 15.53
CA ASN A 162 -14.07 -3.36 14.93
C ASN A 162 -14.77 -4.26 15.95
N VAL A 163 -14.22 -4.43 17.15
CA VAL A 163 -14.88 -5.17 18.25
C VAL A 163 -15.84 -4.27 19.03
N SER A 164 -15.50 -2.99 19.17
CA SER A 164 -16.28 -2.03 19.98
C SER A 164 -17.55 -1.55 19.26
N LEU A 165 -17.51 -1.48 17.93
CA LEU A 165 -18.59 -0.94 17.10
C LEU A 165 -18.81 -1.87 15.92
N GLN A 166 -20.02 -1.92 15.38
CA GLN A 166 -20.29 -2.53 14.08
C GLN A 166 -20.14 -1.45 13.00
N PRO A 167 -18.96 -1.31 12.35
CA PRO A 167 -18.67 -0.13 11.53
C PRO A 167 -19.60 0.00 10.33
N LEU A 168 -20.13 -1.14 9.86
CA LEU A 168 -21.08 -1.22 8.75
C LEU A 168 -22.40 -0.47 9.03
N LEU A 169 -22.78 -0.33 10.30
CA LEU A 169 -24.04 0.30 10.70
C LEU A 169 -23.89 1.77 11.13
N VAL A 170 -22.67 2.29 11.16
CA VAL A 170 -22.40 3.66 11.64
C VAL A 170 -22.68 4.66 10.51
N PRO A 171 -23.53 5.69 10.74
CA PRO A 171 -23.81 6.69 9.71
C PRO A 171 -22.58 7.56 9.40
N PHE A 172 -22.65 8.29 8.28
CA PHE A 172 -21.51 8.99 7.67
C PHE A 172 -20.71 9.87 8.64
N TRP A 173 -21.36 10.80 9.34
CA TRP A 173 -20.66 11.79 10.18
C TRP A 173 -19.93 11.15 11.37
N PRO A 174 -20.56 10.26 12.16
CA PRO A 174 -19.85 9.52 13.19
C PRO A 174 -18.74 8.62 12.63
N ALA A 175 -18.95 7.97 11.48
CA ALA A 175 -17.92 7.15 10.85
C ALA A 175 -16.68 7.99 10.48
N LEU A 176 -16.89 9.18 9.91
CA LEU A 176 -15.80 10.11 9.60
C LEU A 176 -15.06 10.56 10.86
N ALA A 177 -15.78 10.88 11.94
CA ALA A 177 -15.19 11.26 13.21
C ALA A 177 -14.37 10.12 13.83
N ILE A 178 -14.89 8.89 13.81
CA ILE A 178 -14.19 7.69 14.29
C ILE A 178 -12.91 7.47 13.48
N MET A 179 -12.97 7.58 12.14
CA MET A 179 -11.80 7.41 11.29
C MET A 179 -10.74 8.50 11.53
N ALA A 180 -11.16 9.77 11.68
CA ALA A 180 -10.26 10.86 11.99
C ALA A 180 -9.60 10.66 13.36
N LEU A 181 -10.38 10.30 14.38
CA LEU A 181 -9.88 10.03 15.73
C LEU A 181 -8.92 8.85 15.72
N TYR A 182 -9.28 7.74 15.07
CA TYR A 182 -8.42 6.57 14.88
C TYR A 182 -7.07 6.98 14.28
N CYS A 183 -7.08 7.71 13.16
CA CYS A 183 -5.87 8.15 12.49
C CYS A 183 -4.99 9.02 13.41
N LEU A 184 -5.57 9.93 14.18
CA LEU A 184 -4.83 10.78 15.12
C LEU A 184 -4.27 9.96 16.29
N CYS A 185 -5.07 9.07 16.89
CA CYS A 185 -4.69 8.29 18.05
C CYS A 185 -3.45 7.44 17.82
N TRP A 186 -3.34 6.76 16.68
CA TRP A 186 -2.15 5.95 16.41
C TRP A 186 -0.99 6.76 15.83
N SER A 187 -1.24 7.83 15.05
CA SER A 187 -0.16 8.56 14.35
C SER A 187 0.53 9.65 15.19
N VAL A 188 -0.19 10.33 16.09
CA VAL A 188 0.36 11.40 16.95
C VAL A 188 1.50 10.90 17.84
N PRO A 189 1.41 9.72 18.51
CA PRO A 189 2.52 9.19 19.30
C PRO A 189 3.84 9.07 18.52
N PHE A 190 3.78 8.63 17.26
CA PHE A 190 4.98 8.55 16.40
C PHE A 190 5.54 9.93 16.05
N ALA A 191 4.67 10.93 15.84
CA ALA A 191 5.11 12.31 15.63
C ALA A 191 5.81 12.88 16.88
N VAL A 192 5.27 12.61 18.08
CA VAL A 192 5.87 13.02 19.36
C VAL A 192 7.22 12.34 19.57
N LEU A 193 7.30 11.02 19.39
CA LEU A 193 8.54 10.26 19.52
C LEU A 193 9.63 10.80 18.60
N ASN A 194 9.29 11.07 17.34
CA ASN A 194 10.20 11.68 16.38
C ASN A 194 10.66 13.08 16.82
N SER A 195 9.75 13.91 17.35
CA SER A 195 10.13 15.23 17.89
C SER A 195 11.08 15.16 19.09
N CYS A 196 11.04 14.05 19.84
CA CYS A 196 11.95 13.77 20.94
C CYS A 196 13.24 13.05 20.50
N GLY A 197 13.43 12.80 19.20
CA GLY A 197 14.57 12.05 18.66
C GLY A 197 14.63 10.59 19.09
N ARG A 198 13.49 9.99 19.43
CA ARG A 198 13.39 8.57 19.83
C ARG A 198 12.70 7.78 18.73
N ASP A 199 13.29 6.63 18.39
CA ASP A 199 12.71 5.65 17.47
C ASP A 199 12.32 4.37 18.23
N LEU A 200 11.23 3.74 17.79
CA LEU A 200 10.84 2.40 18.24
C LEU A 200 11.32 1.40 17.18
N LYS A 201 12.62 1.14 17.19
CA LYS A 201 13.23 0.09 16.36
C LYS A 201 13.17 -1.24 17.09
N PHE A 202 12.54 -2.22 16.46
CA PHE A 202 12.52 -3.60 16.95
C PHE A 202 13.70 -4.44 16.41
N TRP A 203 14.65 -3.81 15.70
CA TRP A 203 15.97 -4.32 15.29
C TRP A 203 16.87 -3.16 14.82
#